data_AF-A0A412YJ33-F1
#
_entry.id   AF-A0A412YJ33-F1
#
_cell.length_a   1.000
_cell.length_b   1.000
_cell.length_c   1.000
_cell.angle_alpha   90.00
_cell.angle_beta   90.00
_cell.angle_gamma   90.00
#
_symmetry.space_group_name_H-M   'P 1'
#
loop_
_entity.id
_entity.type
_entity.pdbx_description
1 polymer ?
#
loop_
_entity_poly.entity_id
_entity_poly.type
_entity_poly.pdbx_seq_one_letter_code
_entity_poly.pdbx_strand_id
1 'polypeptide(L)'
;MRNIFLIIIISCLLSGCKSLIVIPQKEAYQTEDFINVVISDFVAKCSLFKKDSVFEVSVEDTLVKLSFQSEQSRWVLDTVYQNILVVDICGMEDDKEWYYPDAVIGSKGKLPSRYVIIEGKLFFWDDDNYPLTEEALSVFKRYNILTEMLEEGMIPEFTINDAAKAAHYYFCRGDASNYKRVVTNIATGYYDPPKLKCKCIGSSINKLCNNYPKYTRKLD
;
A
#
# COMPACT_ATOMS: atom_id res chain seq x y z
N MET A 1 -44.78 31.64 -8.82
CA MET A 1 -43.88 31.04 -7.81
C MET A 1 -43.51 29.58 -8.16
N ARG A 2 -43.02 29.31 -9.38
CA ARG A 2 -42.71 27.94 -9.84
C ARG A 2 -41.31 27.79 -10.46
N ASN A 3 -40.48 28.84 -10.38
CA ASN A 3 -39.12 28.86 -10.93
C ASN A 3 -38.01 29.09 -9.87
N ILE A 4 -38.36 29.35 -8.61
CA ILE A 4 -37.36 29.54 -7.54
C ILE A 4 -36.96 28.18 -6.91
N PHE A 5 -37.87 27.20 -6.87
CA PHE A 5 -37.59 25.86 -6.34
C PHE A 5 -36.60 25.05 -7.18
N LEU A 6 -36.50 25.31 -8.49
CA LEU A 6 -35.59 24.60 -9.39
C LEU A 6 -34.12 24.97 -9.17
N ILE A 7 -33.83 26.18 -8.69
CA ILE A 7 -32.45 26.65 -8.45
C ILE A 7 -31.88 26.05 -7.16
N ILE A 8 -32.72 25.80 -6.16
CA ILE A 8 -32.30 25.23 -4.87
C ILE A 8 -31.88 23.75 -5.03
N ILE A 9 -32.61 22.98 -5.84
CA ILE A 9 -32.33 21.55 -6.07
C ILE A 9 -31.01 21.36 -6.85
N ILE A 10 -30.66 22.29 -7.74
CA ILE A 10 -29.39 22.24 -8.50
C ILE A 10 -28.19 22.62 -7.63
N SER A 11 -28.37 23.46 -6.60
CA SER A 11 -27.29 23.84 -5.69
C SER A 11 -26.85 22.72 -4.74
N CYS A 12 -27.76 21.78 -4.41
CA CYS A 12 -27.44 20.63 -3.56
C CYS A 12 -26.70 19.49 -4.29
N LEU A 13 -26.63 19.53 -5.63
CA LEU A 13 -25.94 18.51 -6.44
C LEU A 13 -24.45 18.80 -6.65
N LEU A 14 -23.98 20.00 -6.30
CA LEU A 14 -22.58 20.41 -6.46
C LEU A 14 -21.77 20.37 -5.15
N SER A 15 -22.41 20.13 -4.01
CA SER A 15 -21.74 19.73 -2.78
C SER A 15 -21.44 18.24 -2.83
N GLY A 16 -20.52 17.85 -3.72
CA GLY A 16 -19.88 16.54 -3.62
C GLY A 16 -19.25 16.46 -2.24
N CYS A 17 -19.82 15.64 -1.36
CA CYS A 17 -19.23 15.33 -0.07
C CYS A 17 -17.84 14.76 -0.31
N LYS A 18 -16.81 15.60 -0.28
CA LYS A 18 -15.48 15.14 0.08
C LYS A 18 -15.61 14.76 1.55
N SER A 19 -15.93 13.50 1.83
CA SER A 19 -15.70 12.93 3.14
C SER A 19 -14.21 13.14 3.42
N LEU A 20 -13.92 14.15 4.22
CA LEU A 20 -12.57 14.38 4.71
C LEU A 20 -12.33 13.21 5.66
N ILE A 21 -11.41 12.32 5.32
CA ILE A 21 -10.96 11.29 6.25
C ILE A 21 -10.32 12.04 7.41
N VAL A 22 -11.01 12.12 8.54
CA VAL A 22 -10.48 12.74 9.75
C VAL A 22 -9.60 11.71 10.43
N ILE A 23 -8.30 11.89 10.31
CA ILE A 23 -7.31 11.02 10.94
C ILE A 23 -6.92 11.67 12.26
N PRO A 24 -7.21 11.04 13.41
CA PRO A 24 -6.81 11.57 14.70
C PRO A 24 -5.29 11.77 14.74
N GLN A 25 -4.84 12.88 15.30
CA GLN A 25 -3.43 13.04 15.66
C GLN A 25 -3.13 12.06 16.79
N LYS A 26 -2.12 11.21 16.60
CA LYS A 26 -1.67 10.23 17.57
C LYS A 26 -0.21 10.47 17.92
N GLU A 27 0.20 10.14 19.14
CA GLU A 27 1.62 10.19 19.54
C GLU A 27 2.46 9.16 18.77
N ALA A 28 1.87 8.01 18.43
CA ALA A 28 2.47 6.99 17.58
C ALA A 28 1.40 6.38 16.67
N TYR A 29 1.75 6.23 15.39
CA TYR A 29 0.92 5.55 14.39
C TYR A 29 1.37 4.10 14.22
N GLN A 30 0.40 3.20 14.13
CA GLN A 30 0.63 1.80 13.75
C GLN A 30 0.48 1.63 12.23
N THR A 31 0.97 0.52 11.69
CA THR A 31 0.89 0.20 10.25
C THR A 31 -0.56 0.27 9.73
N GLU A 32 -1.50 -0.24 10.51
CA GLU A 32 -2.93 -0.26 10.19
C GLU A 32 -3.52 1.14 10.07
N ASP A 33 -2.97 2.14 10.78
CA ASP A 33 -3.42 3.52 10.63
C ASP A 33 -3.17 4.03 9.22
N PHE A 34 -2.01 3.71 8.62
CA PHE A 34 -1.68 4.09 7.25
C PHE A 34 -2.52 3.30 6.24
N ILE A 35 -2.64 1.97 6.42
CA ILE A 35 -3.45 1.12 5.54
C ILE A 35 -4.90 1.60 5.48
N ASN A 36 -5.52 1.93 6.62
CA ASN A 36 -6.90 2.42 6.66
C ASN A 36 -7.08 3.74 5.90
N VAL A 37 -6.12 4.66 6.00
CA VAL A 37 -6.13 5.93 5.25
C VAL A 37 -6.03 5.67 3.75
N VAL A 38 -5.16 4.75 3.37
CA VAL A 38 -4.85 4.41 1.98
C VAL A 38 -6.02 3.74 1.31
N ILE A 39 -6.59 2.71 1.94
CA ILE A 39 -7.81 2.04 1.45
C ILE A 39 -8.95 3.04 1.30
N SER A 40 -9.17 3.89 2.31
CA SER A 40 -10.26 4.87 2.26
C SER A 40 -10.08 5.89 1.13
N ASP A 41 -8.87 6.41 0.91
CA ASP A 41 -8.60 7.30 -0.24
C ASP A 41 -8.69 6.56 -1.58
N PHE A 42 -8.20 5.33 -1.64
CA PHE A 42 -8.21 4.52 -2.86
C PHE A 42 -9.63 4.27 -3.35
N VAL A 43 -10.50 3.78 -2.46
CA VAL A 43 -11.92 3.57 -2.73
C VAL A 43 -12.60 4.87 -3.18
N ALA A 44 -12.35 5.98 -2.48
CA ALA A 44 -13.03 7.23 -2.75
C ALA A 44 -12.53 7.97 -4.00
N LYS A 45 -11.24 7.84 -4.36
CA LYS A 45 -10.58 8.78 -5.29
C LYS A 45 -9.66 8.13 -6.32
N CYS A 46 -9.36 6.83 -6.24
CA CYS A 46 -8.47 6.18 -7.19
C CYS A 46 -9.28 5.50 -8.31
N SER A 47 -8.93 5.76 -9.56
CA SER A 47 -9.62 5.13 -10.70
C SER A 47 -9.37 3.64 -10.81
N LEU A 48 -8.28 3.13 -10.20
CA LEU A 48 -7.95 1.70 -10.21
C LEU A 48 -8.98 0.86 -9.43
N PHE A 49 -9.65 1.44 -8.43
CA PHE A 49 -10.71 0.75 -7.68
C PHE A 49 -11.83 0.19 -8.57
N LYS A 50 -12.06 0.82 -9.73
CA LYS A 50 -13.09 0.40 -10.69
C LYS A 50 -12.67 -0.80 -11.54
N LYS A 51 -11.38 -1.10 -11.62
CA LYS A 51 -10.83 -2.11 -12.54
C LYS A 51 -10.90 -3.51 -11.94
N ASP A 52 -10.45 -3.63 -10.69
CA ASP A 52 -10.22 -4.94 -10.08
C ASP A 52 -11.19 -5.20 -8.93
N SER A 53 -11.36 -6.47 -8.58
CA SER A 53 -12.21 -6.91 -7.47
C SER A 53 -11.41 -7.34 -6.23
N VAL A 54 -10.11 -7.56 -6.40
CA VAL A 54 -9.17 -8.01 -5.38
C VAL A 54 -7.96 -7.10 -5.44
N PHE A 55 -7.53 -6.62 -4.27
CA PHE A 55 -6.39 -5.74 -4.13
C PHE A 55 -5.46 -6.26 -3.03
N GLU A 56 -4.19 -6.40 -3.35
CA GLU A 56 -3.15 -6.61 -2.36
C GLU A 56 -2.69 -5.24 -1.83
N VAL A 57 -2.47 -5.17 -0.53
CA VAL A 57 -1.90 -4.01 0.14
C VAL A 57 -0.56 -4.40 0.74
N SER A 58 0.50 -3.71 0.36
CA SER A 58 1.84 -3.93 0.89
C SER A 58 2.37 -2.68 1.58
N VAL A 59 3.31 -2.86 2.52
CA VAL A 59 3.88 -1.75 3.30
C VAL A 59 5.39 -1.84 3.34
N GLU A 60 6.05 -0.75 2.96
CA GLU A 60 7.48 -0.53 3.16
C GLU A 60 7.69 0.46 4.32
N ASP A 61 7.99 -0.03 5.53
CA ASP A 61 8.33 0.81 6.71
C ASP A 61 9.80 1.29 6.67
N THR A 62 10.20 1.84 5.52
CA THR A 62 11.38 2.66 5.20
C THR A 62 11.66 2.46 3.71
N LEU A 63 11.32 3.43 2.89
CA LEU A 63 11.55 3.34 1.45
C LEU A 63 13.04 3.27 1.12
N VAL A 64 13.39 2.36 0.21
CA VAL A 64 14.73 2.24 -0.36
C VAL A 64 14.71 2.47 -1.86
N LYS A 65 15.73 3.12 -2.39
CA LYS A 65 15.97 3.24 -3.83
C LYS A 65 17.01 2.22 -4.25
N LEU A 66 16.73 1.53 -5.35
CA LEU A 66 17.67 0.63 -6.00
C LEU A 66 18.24 1.30 -7.26
N SER A 67 19.51 1.00 -7.56
CA SER A 67 20.15 1.39 -8.81
C SER A 67 20.80 0.17 -9.46
N PHE A 68 20.70 0.07 -10.79
CA PHE A 68 21.33 -1.01 -11.52
C PHE A 68 22.79 -0.66 -11.83
N GLN A 69 23.72 -1.49 -11.37
CA GLN A 69 25.13 -1.38 -11.72
C GLN A 69 25.45 -2.31 -12.88
N SER A 70 25.67 -1.73 -14.07
CA SER A 70 25.91 -2.47 -15.31
C SER A 70 27.17 -3.33 -15.26
N GLU A 71 28.25 -2.85 -14.64
CA GLU A 71 29.52 -3.59 -14.53
C GLU A 71 29.40 -4.90 -13.75
N GLN A 72 28.46 -4.95 -12.80
CA GLN A 72 28.25 -6.09 -11.91
C GLN A 72 26.93 -6.81 -12.20
N SER A 73 26.19 -6.36 -13.22
CA SER A 73 24.87 -6.85 -13.60
C SER A 73 23.93 -7.08 -12.42
N ARG A 74 23.92 -6.16 -11.45
CA ARG A 74 23.12 -6.30 -10.22
C ARG A 74 22.47 -4.99 -9.79
N TRP A 75 21.33 -5.12 -9.14
CA TRP A 75 20.69 -4.04 -8.40
C TRP A 75 21.37 -3.85 -7.05
N VAL A 76 21.68 -2.62 -6.69
CA VAL A 76 22.26 -2.26 -5.40
C VAL A 76 21.42 -1.21 -4.71
N LEU A 77 21.46 -1.23 -3.38
CA LEU A 77 20.90 -0.17 -2.54
C LEU A 77 21.62 1.16 -2.84
N ASP A 78 20.88 2.13 -3.38
CA ASP A 78 21.38 3.47 -3.73
C ASP A 78 21.12 4.47 -2.60
N THR A 79 19.85 4.62 -2.23
CA THR A 79 19.40 5.63 -1.27
C THR A 79 18.43 5.03 -0.26
N VAL A 80 18.59 5.36 1.02
CA VAL A 80 17.62 5.03 2.08
C VAL A 80 16.86 6.29 2.45
N TYR A 81 15.54 6.24 2.32
CA TYR A 81 14.64 7.32 2.67
C TYR A 81 14.09 7.10 4.08
N GLN A 82 14.89 7.45 5.08
CA GLN A 82 14.50 7.35 6.50
C GLN A 82 13.15 8.03 6.76
N ASN A 83 12.34 7.51 7.68
CA ASN A 83 11.04 8.10 8.05
C ASN A 83 10.02 8.26 6.91
N ILE A 84 10.27 7.66 5.75
CA ILE A 84 9.27 7.56 4.68
C ILE A 84 8.70 6.15 4.73
N LEU A 85 7.41 6.07 5.01
CA LEU A 85 6.64 4.83 4.92
C LEU A 85 5.83 4.88 3.62
N VAL A 86 5.81 3.77 2.91
CA VAL A 86 5.01 3.62 1.70
C VAL A 86 3.98 2.52 1.91
N VAL A 87 2.75 2.78 1.48
CA VAL A 87 1.72 1.76 1.37
C VAL A 87 1.31 1.69 -0.10
N ASP A 88 1.34 0.50 -0.65
CA ASP A 88 1.01 0.26 -2.04
C ASP A 88 -0.31 -0.51 -2.13
N ILE A 89 -1.13 -0.18 -3.13
CA ILE A 89 -2.30 -0.96 -3.50
C ILE A 89 -2.16 -1.35 -4.97
N CYS A 90 -2.09 -2.64 -5.26
CA CYS A 90 -2.15 -3.22 -6.59
C CYS A 90 -3.40 -4.09 -6.75
N GLY A 91 -3.98 -4.09 -7.95
CA GLY A 91 -5.04 -5.03 -8.29
C GLY A 91 -4.45 -6.39 -8.63
N MET A 92 -5.06 -7.47 -8.13
CA MET A 92 -4.76 -8.82 -8.60
C MET A 92 -5.69 -9.15 -9.77
N GLU A 93 -5.12 -9.26 -10.97
CA GLU A 93 -5.87 -9.69 -12.16
C GLU A 93 -5.94 -11.23 -12.20
N ASP A 94 -4.82 -11.88 -12.51
CA ASP A 94 -4.71 -13.35 -12.62
C ASP A 94 -3.76 -13.97 -11.58
N ASP A 95 -3.02 -13.15 -10.83
CA ASP A 95 -2.07 -13.60 -9.84
C ASP A 95 -2.78 -14.20 -8.62
N LYS A 96 -2.13 -15.19 -8.00
CA LYS A 96 -2.62 -15.88 -6.81
C LYS A 96 -1.51 -16.04 -5.78
N GLU A 97 -1.90 -15.92 -4.53
CA GLU A 97 -1.06 -16.23 -3.38
C GLU A 97 -0.77 -17.72 -3.29
N TRP A 98 0.49 -18.03 -3.00
CA TRP A 98 0.95 -19.39 -2.84
C TRP A 98 0.48 -19.95 -1.51
N TYR A 99 -0.36 -20.98 -1.59
CA TYR A 99 -0.88 -21.66 -0.43
C TYR A 99 -0.09 -22.95 -0.19
N TYR A 100 0.89 -22.85 0.71
CA TYR A 100 1.73 -23.98 1.11
C TYR A 100 1.10 -24.83 2.22
N PRO A 101 1.48 -26.12 2.35
CA PRO A 101 0.93 -27.01 3.37
C PRO A 101 1.16 -26.57 4.81
N ASP A 102 2.16 -25.73 5.07
CA ASP A 102 2.50 -25.22 6.39
C ASP A 102 1.75 -23.93 6.76
N ALA A 103 0.98 -23.34 5.85
CA ALA A 103 0.05 -22.23 6.09
C ALA A 103 -1.23 -22.72 6.80
N VAL A 104 -1.08 -23.23 8.02
CA VAL A 104 -2.18 -23.77 8.84
C VAL A 104 -2.82 -22.69 9.73
N ILE A 105 -4.03 -22.94 10.21
CA ILE A 105 -4.68 -22.05 11.18
C ILE A 105 -3.77 -21.82 12.39
N GLY A 106 -3.58 -20.56 12.78
CA GLY A 106 -2.66 -20.18 13.85
C GLY A 106 -1.24 -19.83 13.39
N SER A 107 -0.84 -20.18 12.17
CA SER A 107 0.46 -19.80 11.61
C SER A 107 0.55 -18.30 11.32
N LYS A 108 1.76 -17.74 11.31
CA LYS A 108 2.04 -16.32 11.05
C LYS A 108 3.05 -16.20 9.91
N GLY A 109 2.91 -15.19 9.05
CA GLY A 109 3.85 -14.90 7.96
C GLY A 109 3.93 -16.01 6.88
N LYS A 110 2.90 -16.86 6.78
CA LYS A 110 2.82 -17.94 5.78
C LYS A 110 1.80 -17.65 4.67
N LEU A 111 0.85 -16.80 4.98
CA LEU A 111 -0.15 -16.24 4.09
C LEU A 111 -0.51 -14.85 4.65
N PRO A 112 -1.13 -13.99 3.81
CA PRO A 112 -1.85 -12.85 4.32
C PRO A 112 -2.79 -13.26 5.43
N SER A 113 -2.89 -12.43 6.46
CA SER A 113 -3.69 -12.74 7.66
C SER A 113 -4.74 -11.67 7.96
N ARG A 114 -4.67 -10.54 7.23
CA ARG A 114 -5.57 -9.42 7.37
C ARG A 114 -6.32 -9.17 6.09
N TYR A 115 -7.55 -8.70 6.24
CA TYR A 115 -8.37 -8.31 5.11
C TYR A 115 -9.47 -7.34 5.51
N VAL A 116 -10.02 -6.65 4.51
CA VAL A 116 -11.29 -5.92 4.60
C VAL A 116 -12.05 -6.09 3.29
N ILE A 117 -13.37 -6.12 3.37
CA ILE A 117 -14.25 -6.16 2.20
C ILE A 117 -15.02 -4.84 2.12
N ILE A 118 -14.85 -4.11 1.03
CA ILE A 118 -15.52 -2.83 0.78
C ILE A 118 -16.22 -2.90 -0.57
N GLU A 119 -17.53 -2.66 -0.58
CA GLU A 119 -18.35 -2.74 -1.81
C GLU A 119 -18.21 -4.09 -2.53
N GLY A 120 -18.05 -5.18 -1.78
CA GLY A 120 -17.86 -6.52 -2.30
C GLY A 120 -16.46 -6.81 -2.87
N LYS A 121 -15.54 -5.85 -2.81
CA LYS A 121 -14.15 -5.99 -3.26
C LYS A 121 -13.23 -6.29 -2.08
N LEU A 122 -12.27 -7.17 -2.28
CA LEU A 122 -11.34 -7.63 -1.24
C LEU A 122 -10.08 -6.76 -1.24
N PHE A 123 -9.66 -6.34 -0.04
CA PHE A 123 -8.33 -5.82 0.24
C PHE A 123 -7.69 -6.73 1.27
N PHE A 124 -6.43 -7.14 1.08
CA PHE A 124 -5.73 -8.02 2.01
C PHE A 124 -4.25 -7.64 2.13
N TRP A 125 -3.61 -8.03 3.23
CA TRP A 125 -2.20 -7.77 3.49
C TRP A 125 -1.59 -8.75 4.49
N ASP A 126 -0.27 -8.84 4.47
CA ASP A 126 0.52 -9.58 5.43
C ASP A 126 0.61 -8.83 6.77
N ASP A 127 0.38 -9.57 7.86
CA ASP A 127 0.65 -9.12 9.22
C ASP A 127 1.34 -10.26 9.97
N ASP A 128 2.66 -10.17 10.08
CA ASP A 128 3.52 -11.14 10.76
C ASP A 128 3.18 -11.32 12.25
N ASN A 129 2.44 -10.39 12.85
CA ASN A 129 2.04 -10.48 14.23
C ASN A 129 0.66 -11.10 14.40
N TYR A 130 -0.11 -11.27 13.33
CA TYR A 130 -1.46 -11.81 13.37
C TYR A 130 -1.55 -13.22 12.77
N PRO A 131 -2.04 -14.20 13.54
CA PRO A 131 -2.17 -15.56 13.04
C PRO A 131 -3.27 -15.68 11.99
N LEU A 132 -3.07 -16.56 11.02
CA LEU A 132 -4.08 -16.97 10.05
C LEU A 132 -5.30 -17.57 10.78
N THR A 133 -6.48 -17.03 10.50
CA THR A 133 -7.75 -17.49 11.08
C THR A 133 -8.54 -18.32 10.07
N GLU A 134 -9.47 -19.16 10.56
CA GLU A 134 -10.40 -19.91 9.69
C GLU A 134 -11.23 -18.96 8.83
N GLU A 135 -11.62 -17.82 9.41
CA GLU A 135 -12.38 -16.78 8.73
C GLU A 135 -11.58 -16.18 7.55
N ALA A 136 -10.34 -15.72 7.80
CA ALA A 136 -9.49 -15.15 6.77
C ALA A 136 -9.24 -16.17 5.64
N LEU A 137 -8.87 -17.41 5.98
CA LEU A 137 -8.66 -18.47 5.01
C LEU A 137 -9.92 -18.75 4.17
N SER A 138 -11.10 -18.77 4.80
CA SER A 138 -12.38 -18.93 4.10
C SER A 138 -12.65 -17.78 3.13
N VAL A 139 -12.34 -16.54 3.53
CA VAL A 139 -12.46 -15.37 2.64
C VAL A 139 -11.53 -15.48 1.45
N PHE A 140 -10.25 -15.83 1.65
CA PHE A 140 -9.28 -15.95 0.56
C PHE A 140 -9.68 -17.05 -0.44
N LYS A 141 -10.18 -18.19 0.05
CA LYS A 141 -10.74 -19.25 -0.81
C LYS A 141 -11.95 -18.76 -1.60
N ARG A 142 -12.88 -18.03 -0.96
CA ARG A 142 -14.09 -17.50 -1.62
C ARG A 142 -13.77 -16.50 -2.73
N TYR A 143 -12.75 -15.67 -2.54
CA TYR A 143 -12.28 -14.73 -3.57
C TYR A 143 -11.30 -15.36 -4.57
N ASN A 144 -11.01 -16.66 -4.44
CA ASN A 144 -10.15 -17.44 -5.34
C ASN A 144 -8.72 -16.86 -5.48
N ILE A 145 -8.19 -16.26 -4.41
CA ILE A 145 -6.86 -15.64 -4.43
C ILE A 145 -5.73 -16.64 -4.11
N LEU A 146 -6.05 -17.91 -3.81
CA LEU A 146 -5.08 -18.92 -3.40
C LEU A 146 -4.82 -19.92 -4.53
N THR A 147 -3.55 -20.30 -4.69
CA THR A 147 -3.13 -21.45 -5.50
C THR A 147 -2.38 -22.45 -4.63
N GLU A 148 -2.86 -23.70 -4.59
CA GLU A 148 -2.22 -24.75 -3.81
C GLU A 148 -0.85 -25.10 -4.42
N MET A 149 0.20 -25.07 -3.59
CA MET A 149 1.55 -25.42 -3.99
C MET A 149 1.93 -26.75 -3.33
N LEU A 150 2.09 -27.80 -4.15
CA LEU A 150 2.40 -29.15 -3.66
C LEU A 150 3.90 -29.37 -3.42
N GLU A 151 4.77 -28.60 -4.08
CA GLU A 151 6.23 -28.69 -3.94
C GLU A 151 6.87 -27.29 -3.89
N GLU A 152 7.78 -27.08 -2.93
CA GLU A 152 8.66 -25.90 -2.90
C GLU A 152 9.57 -25.92 -4.14
N GLY A 153 9.59 -24.82 -4.90
CA GLY A 153 10.47 -24.65 -6.06
C GLY A 153 9.79 -24.78 -7.43
N MET A 154 8.48 -25.08 -7.48
CA MET A 154 7.72 -24.94 -8.72
C MET A 154 7.52 -23.45 -9.03
N ILE A 155 8.05 -22.99 -10.16
CA ILE A 155 7.84 -21.62 -10.65
C ILE A 155 6.58 -21.66 -11.53
N PRO A 156 5.42 -21.14 -11.08
CA PRO A 156 4.26 -21.02 -11.95
C PRO A 156 4.56 -20.05 -13.09
N GLU A 157 3.85 -20.21 -14.19
CA GLU A 157 3.91 -19.27 -15.31
C GLU A 157 3.22 -17.96 -14.87
N PHE A 158 4.01 -16.92 -14.63
CA PHE A 158 3.51 -15.61 -14.25
C PHE A 158 3.18 -14.79 -15.49
N THR A 159 2.00 -14.17 -15.49
CA THR A 159 1.64 -13.19 -16.51
C THR A 159 2.21 -11.83 -16.11
N ILE A 160 3.35 -11.46 -16.69
CA ILE A 160 3.91 -10.12 -16.47
C ILE A 160 3.13 -9.10 -17.32
N ASN A 161 2.39 -8.22 -16.67
CA ASN A 161 1.71 -7.11 -17.31
C ASN A 161 2.44 -5.78 -16.99
N ASP A 162 3.40 -5.40 -17.83
CA ASP A 162 4.17 -4.14 -17.67
C ASP A 162 3.31 -2.87 -17.73
N ALA A 163 2.05 -2.98 -18.18
CA ALA A 163 1.10 -1.88 -18.19
C ALA A 163 0.25 -1.79 -16.92
N ALA A 164 0.27 -2.83 -16.07
CA ALA A 164 -0.42 -2.84 -14.79
C ALA A 164 0.11 -1.70 -13.91
N LYS A 165 -0.81 -1.02 -13.22
CA LYS A 165 -0.46 0.12 -12.37
C LYS A 165 -0.85 -0.19 -10.94
N ALA A 166 -0.01 0.24 -10.03
CA ALA A 166 -0.31 0.30 -8.60
C ALA A 166 -0.47 1.76 -8.16
N ALA A 167 -1.12 1.95 -7.02
CA ALA A 167 -1.20 3.23 -6.34
C ALA A 167 -0.26 3.21 -5.14
N HIS A 168 0.77 4.06 -5.20
CA HIS A 168 1.80 4.18 -4.16
C HIS A 168 1.50 5.40 -3.29
N TYR A 169 1.36 5.19 -1.99
CA TYR A 169 1.04 6.23 -1.01
C TYR A 169 2.24 6.49 -0.11
N TYR A 170 2.85 7.66 -0.29
CA TYR A 170 4.04 8.06 0.44
C TYR A 170 3.65 8.90 1.65
N PHE A 171 4.03 8.45 2.85
CA PHE A 171 3.80 9.12 4.12
C PHE A 171 5.10 9.55 4.78
N CYS A 172 4.99 10.57 5.62
CA CYS A 172 5.96 10.74 6.70
C CYS A 172 5.55 9.83 7.86
N ARG A 173 6.45 9.00 8.38
CA ARG A 173 6.14 7.96 9.38
C ARG A 173 5.45 8.47 10.65
N GLY A 174 5.64 9.75 11.00
CA GLY A 174 5.00 10.39 12.15
C GLY A 174 3.70 11.14 11.85
N ASP A 175 3.17 11.07 10.61
CA ASP A 175 1.98 11.81 10.20
C ASP A 175 1.19 11.03 9.14
N ALA A 176 0.25 10.19 9.58
CA ALA A 176 -0.66 9.45 8.68
C ALA A 176 -1.65 10.36 7.93
N SER A 177 -1.76 11.64 8.27
CA SER A 177 -2.71 12.56 7.60
C SER A 177 -2.13 13.25 6.36
N ASN A 178 -0.81 13.24 6.21
CA ASN A 178 -0.12 13.92 5.13
C ASN A 178 0.58 12.92 4.22
N TYR A 179 -0.02 12.67 3.06
CA TYR A 179 0.53 11.78 2.06
C TYR A 179 0.48 12.34 0.65
N LYS A 180 1.27 11.70 -0.22
CA LYS A 180 1.18 11.87 -1.67
C LYS A 180 0.93 10.52 -2.31
N ARG A 181 -0.07 10.49 -3.18
CA ARG A 181 -0.39 9.33 -4.02
C ARG A 181 0.25 9.47 -5.39
N VAL A 182 0.91 8.42 -5.86
CA VAL A 182 1.41 8.27 -7.24
C VAL A 182 0.76 7.03 -7.83
N VAL A 183 0.26 7.13 -9.06
CA VAL A 183 -0.27 5.97 -9.80
C VAL A 183 0.62 5.72 -11.00
N THR A 184 1.31 4.59 -11.01
CA THR A 184 2.35 4.28 -11.98
C THR A 184 2.48 2.77 -12.18
N ASN A 185 3.11 2.36 -13.28
CA ASN A 185 3.49 0.97 -13.56
C ASN A 185 4.96 0.68 -13.18
N ILE A 186 5.66 1.65 -12.56
CA ILE A 186 7.04 1.49 -12.10
C ILE A 186 7.00 1.20 -10.60
N ALA A 187 7.49 0.05 -10.17
CA ALA A 187 7.53 -0.34 -8.76
C ALA A 187 8.26 0.70 -7.88
N THR A 188 7.86 0.77 -6.62
CA THR A 188 8.53 1.54 -5.56
C THR A 188 10.03 1.23 -5.53
N GLY A 189 10.85 2.24 -5.24
CA GLY A 189 12.31 2.10 -5.21
C GLY A 189 13.01 2.15 -6.58
N TYR A 190 12.29 2.02 -7.70
CA TYR A 190 12.86 2.14 -9.06
C TYR A 190 12.69 3.53 -9.69
N TYR A 191 12.06 4.46 -8.97
CA TYR A 191 11.93 5.85 -9.38
C TYR A 191 12.05 6.80 -8.17
N ASP A 192 12.26 8.08 -8.43
CA ASP A 192 12.36 9.07 -7.36
C ASP A 192 10.99 9.29 -6.68
N PRO A 193 10.88 9.14 -5.35
CA PRO A 193 9.63 9.35 -4.65
C PRO A 193 9.20 10.82 -4.70
N PRO A 194 7.89 11.11 -4.59
CA PRO A 194 7.42 12.49 -4.56
C PRO A 194 7.96 13.21 -3.33
N LYS A 195 8.36 14.48 -3.49
CA LYS A 195 8.87 15.29 -2.36
C LYS A 195 7.81 15.44 -1.26
N LEU A 196 8.05 14.88 -0.08
CA LEU A 196 7.20 15.04 1.10
C LEU A 196 7.70 16.18 1.99
N LYS A 197 6.78 16.82 2.72
CA LYS A 197 7.11 17.84 3.73
C LYS A 197 7.03 17.23 5.12
N CYS A 198 8.03 16.42 5.47
CA CYS A 198 8.05 15.75 6.78
C CYS A 198 8.51 16.70 7.89
N LYS A 199 7.80 16.68 9.01
CA LYS A 199 8.28 17.31 10.24
C LYS A 199 9.41 16.46 10.81
N CYS A 200 10.47 17.10 11.30
CA CYS A 200 11.53 16.36 11.98
C CYS A 200 10.97 15.73 13.27
N ILE A 201 11.28 14.46 13.50
CA ILE A 201 10.97 13.78 14.75
C ILE A 201 12.25 13.78 15.60
N GLY A 202 12.18 14.29 16.83
CA GLY A 202 13.28 14.24 17.81
C GLY A 202 13.41 15.48 18.73
N SER A 203 13.65 15.22 20.03
CA SER A 203 14.23 16.15 21.01
C SER A 203 15.64 16.60 20.54
N SER A 204 16.08 17.79 20.96
CA SER A 204 17.22 18.61 20.52
C SER A 204 18.57 17.92 20.26
N ILE A 205 18.72 16.63 20.56
CA ILE A 205 19.96 15.86 20.47
C ILE A 205 19.98 14.89 19.27
N ASN A 206 18.82 14.42 18.76
CA ASN A 206 18.73 13.50 17.61
C ASN A 206 17.58 13.90 16.67
N LYS A 207 17.72 15.04 15.98
CA LYS A 207 16.75 15.50 14.98
C LYS A 207 16.96 14.74 13.68
N LEU A 208 16.10 13.76 13.37
CA LEU A 208 16.01 13.20 12.01
C LEU A 208 15.18 14.17 11.16
N CYS A 209 15.85 15.14 10.56
CA CYS A 209 15.26 16.10 9.64
C CYS A 209 15.48 15.65 8.19
N ASN A 210 14.40 15.32 7.48
CA ASN A 210 14.48 15.10 6.04
C ASN A 210 14.20 16.38 5.26
N ASN A 211 15.26 16.91 4.65
CA ASN A 211 15.27 17.09 3.21
C ASN A 211 16.30 16.09 2.66
N TYR A 212 15.91 14.81 2.59
CA TYR A 212 16.67 13.71 1.97
C TYR A 212 18.18 13.68 2.25
N PRO A 213 18.65 13.29 3.46
CA PRO A 213 20.06 12.95 3.65
C PRO A 213 20.37 11.69 2.82
N LYS A 214 21.00 11.88 1.66
CA LYS A 214 21.58 10.79 0.86
C LYS A 214 22.71 10.13 1.65
N TYR A 215 22.42 9.03 2.34
CA TYR A 215 23.48 8.12 2.76
C TYR A 215 23.82 7.21 1.58
N THR A 216 24.83 7.63 0.81
CA THR A 216 25.52 6.72 -0.11
C THR A 216 26.44 5.85 0.74
N ARG A 217 26.06 4.61 1.00
CA ARG A 217 26.98 3.65 1.60
C ARG A 217 27.96 3.26 0.49
N LYS A 218 29.18 3.81 0.52
CA LYS A 218 30.30 3.18 -0.18
C LYS A 218 30.46 1.81 0.49
N LEU A 219 30.20 0.75 -0.26
CA LEU A 219 30.62 -0.59 0.13
C LEU A 219 32.14 -0.62 -0.08
N ASP A 220 32.88 -0.79 1.02
CA ASP A 220 34.30 -1.12 1.00
C ASP A 220 34.52 -2.53 0.41
#